data_AF-A0A2W1P3R2-F1
#
_entry.id   AF-A0A2W1P3R2-F1
#
_cell.length_a   1.000
_cell.length_b   1.000
_cell.length_c   1.000
_cell.angle_alpha   90.00
_cell.angle_beta   90.00
_cell.angle_gamma   90.00
#
_symmetry.space_group_name_H-M   'P 1'
#
loop_
_entity.id
_entity.type
_entity.pdbx_description
1 polymer ?
#
loop_
_entity_poly.entity_id
_entity_poly.type
_entity_poly.pdbx_seq_one_letter_code
_entity_poly.pdbx_strand_id
1 'polypeptide(L)'
;MLKTRLSLTCAAVLCACLALFGCGTSNTNSSAASGASATDTGSTAANSGSATGKSAGTDYPKKDITLIIPWAAGGGTDVIGRQVASLMEKQLGKPIVVVNRNGGGGLVGFQEIAKAKPDGYTIGLIRNSLILQKYAGETHVDHKSFEPIAVINQDAATITVSGKAPWASAKEFIDAAKKEPEKIRISNSGPGAIWHVAALALGRDTGAKFTHVPFQGGNPAAIAVAGNHVEATTASAGEVQSLVQDGSLKMLGIASEQRLPQFPDVPTLKEQGINTVIGVWRGLVAPKGTPPAIVEALDKAVAQAVASNEYKAFMNTGGYGILHVPAKDFGAFMDKDDAAYGELFKEINAAKK
;
A
#
# COMPACT_ATOMS: atom_id res chain seq x y z
N MET A 1 13.88 -49.22 36.56
CA MET A 1 12.60 -48.96 37.27
C MET A 1 11.83 -47.88 36.51
N LEU A 2 10.48 -47.93 36.48
CA LEU A 2 9.47 -46.93 36.03
C LEU A 2 9.91 -45.81 35.05
N LYS A 3 9.35 -45.58 33.85
CA LYS A 3 8.06 -45.93 33.19
C LYS A 3 6.77 -45.22 33.69
N THR A 4 6.51 -44.05 33.09
CA THR A 4 5.22 -43.34 32.82
C THR A 4 5.49 -42.41 31.61
N ARG A 5 4.64 -42.10 30.61
CA ARG A 5 3.23 -42.33 30.21
C ARG A 5 2.10 -41.47 30.80
N LEU A 6 1.16 -41.17 29.88
CA LEU A 6 -0.12 -40.42 29.96
C LEU A 6 -0.02 -38.88 30.09
N SER A 7 -0.89 -38.07 29.46
CA SER A 7 -2.00 -38.36 28.53
C SER A 7 -2.30 -37.20 27.56
N LEU A 8 -2.93 -37.54 26.42
CA LEU A 8 -3.70 -36.63 25.57
C LEU A 8 -4.90 -36.02 26.32
N THR A 9 -5.27 -34.78 25.99
CA THR A 9 -6.69 -34.37 25.97
C THR A 9 -6.96 -33.31 24.91
N CYS A 10 -7.76 -33.64 23.90
CA CYS A 10 -8.45 -32.66 23.07
C CYS A 10 -9.63 -32.06 23.84
N ALA A 11 -9.95 -30.78 23.60
CA ALA A 11 -11.26 -30.22 23.89
C ALA A 11 -11.59 -29.13 22.87
N ALA A 12 -12.39 -29.47 21.86
CA ALA A 12 -13.05 -28.48 21.02
C ALA A 12 -14.25 -27.90 21.77
N VAL A 13 -14.49 -26.60 21.65
CA VAL A 13 -15.73 -25.95 22.13
C VAL A 13 -16.39 -25.28 20.92
N LEU A 14 -17.57 -25.77 20.56
CA LEU A 14 -18.35 -25.28 19.43
C LEU A 14 -19.78 -24.96 19.88
N CYS A 15 -20.25 -23.78 19.48
CA CYS A 15 -21.66 -23.40 19.25
C CYS A 15 -22.74 -23.66 20.33
N ALA A 16 -23.34 -22.59 20.85
CA ALA A 16 -24.79 -22.52 21.12
C ALA A 16 -25.27 -21.06 21.33
N CYS A 17 -26.20 -20.59 20.48
CA CYS A 17 -27.30 -19.63 20.73
C CYS A 17 -27.89 -19.22 19.36
N LEU A 18 -29.11 -19.67 19.01
CA LEU A 18 -30.39 -18.95 19.14
C LEU A 18 -30.49 -17.67 18.28
N ALA A 19 -31.57 -17.39 17.53
CA ALA A 19 -32.92 -17.98 17.53
C ALA A 19 -33.63 -17.95 16.15
N LEU A 20 -34.84 -18.50 16.12
CA LEU A 20 -35.76 -18.69 14.99
C LEU A 20 -36.68 -17.46 14.72
N PHE A 21 -37.53 -17.64 13.70
CA PHE A 21 -38.68 -16.81 13.24
C PHE A 21 -38.35 -15.67 12.25
N GLY A 22 -39.15 -15.43 11.19
CA GLY A 22 -40.45 -16.03 10.88
C GLY A 22 -40.82 -16.03 9.39
N CYS A 23 -41.87 -16.78 9.06
CA CYS A 23 -42.41 -16.96 7.72
C CYS A 23 -43.21 -15.71 7.26
N GLY A 24 -43.19 -15.40 5.96
CA GLY A 24 -43.93 -14.29 5.36
C GLY A 24 -44.29 -14.59 3.91
N THR A 25 -45.57 -14.81 3.65
CA THR A 25 -46.09 -15.40 2.40
C THR A 25 -46.01 -14.49 1.17
N SER A 26 -45.86 -15.13 0.02
CA SER A 26 -46.12 -14.61 -1.32
C SER A 26 -47.42 -13.81 -1.43
N ASN A 27 -47.40 -12.73 -2.22
CA ASN A 27 -48.61 -12.15 -2.78
C ASN A 27 -48.45 -11.99 -4.30
N THR A 28 -49.09 -12.86 -5.06
CA THR A 28 -49.20 -12.78 -6.52
C THR A 28 -50.29 -11.78 -6.88
N ASN A 29 -50.01 -10.83 -7.77
CA ASN A 29 -51.08 -10.08 -8.43
C ASN A 29 -50.78 -9.94 -9.92
N SER A 30 -51.40 -10.82 -10.69
CA SER A 30 -51.42 -10.80 -12.15
C SER A 30 -52.65 -10.04 -12.64
N SER A 31 -52.46 -9.00 -13.44
CA SER A 31 -53.51 -8.46 -14.31
C SER A 31 -52.98 -8.34 -15.74
N ALA A 32 -53.82 -8.70 -16.71
CA ALA A 32 -53.47 -8.77 -18.12
C ALA A 32 -54.42 -7.90 -18.96
N ALA A 33 -53.84 -7.15 -19.89
CA ALA A 33 -54.44 -6.62 -21.13
C ALA A 33 -53.26 -6.10 -21.99
N SER A 34 -52.91 -6.64 -23.16
CA SER A 34 -53.65 -6.75 -24.43
C SER A 34 -54.01 -5.39 -25.07
N GLY A 35 -53.35 -5.02 -26.16
CA GLY A 35 -53.70 -3.81 -26.94
C GLY A 35 -52.68 -3.47 -28.03
N ALA A 36 -53.09 -3.56 -29.29
CA ALA A 36 -52.26 -3.55 -30.49
C ALA A 36 -51.73 -2.18 -30.96
N SER A 37 -50.55 -2.21 -31.60
CA SER A 37 -50.22 -1.63 -32.92
C SER A 37 -51.07 -0.49 -33.52
N ALA A 38 -50.44 0.69 -33.72
CA ALA A 38 -50.45 1.50 -34.95
C ALA A 38 -49.32 2.55 -34.84
N THR A 39 -48.25 2.52 -35.64
CA THR A 39 -48.10 3.26 -36.92
C THR A 39 -48.73 4.65 -36.95
N ASP A 40 -47.90 5.69 -36.79
CA ASP A 40 -48.08 6.95 -37.52
C ASP A 40 -46.72 7.51 -37.96
N THR A 41 -46.68 8.06 -39.17
CA THR A 41 -45.48 8.53 -39.88
C THR A 41 -45.48 10.06 -39.97
N GLY A 42 -44.96 10.72 -38.93
CA GLY A 42 -44.87 12.18 -38.84
C GLY A 42 -43.50 12.74 -39.21
N SER A 43 -43.34 13.24 -40.43
CA SER A 43 -42.15 13.94 -40.91
C SER A 43 -41.80 15.16 -40.05
N THR A 44 -40.58 15.22 -39.50
CA THR A 44 -39.98 16.44 -38.94
C THR A 44 -38.51 16.58 -39.36
N ALA A 45 -38.09 17.82 -39.60
CA ALA A 45 -36.88 18.14 -40.35
C ALA A 45 -35.57 17.79 -39.61
N ALA A 46 -34.58 17.29 -40.37
CA ALA A 46 -33.22 17.11 -39.90
C ALA A 46 -32.52 18.46 -39.71
N ASN A 47 -32.68 19.06 -38.53
CA ASN A 47 -31.81 20.15 -38.10
C ASN A 47 -30.46 19.56 -37.69
N SER A 48 -29.42 19.74 -38.51
CA SER A 48 -28.04 19.39 -38.19
C SER A 48 -27.47 20.32 -37.11
N GLY A 49 -27.97 20.17 -35.89
CA GLY A 49 -27.37 20.78 -34.71
C GLY A 49 -25.97 20.23 -34.51
N SER A 50 -24.96 21.05 -34.82
CA SER A 50 -23.57 20.78 -34.44
C SER A 50 -23.51 20.61 -32.93
N ALA A 51 -23.43 19.36 -32.48
CA ALA A 51 -23.19 19.02 -31.10
C ALA A 51 -21.75 19.43 -30.75
N THR A 52 -21.57 20.71 -30.43
CA THR A 52 -20.38 21.14 -29.71
C THR A 52 -20.30 20.30 -28.45
N GLY A 53 -19.30 19.42 -28.41
CA GLY A 53 -19.04 18.53 -27.29
C GLY A 53 -18.67 19.37 -26.08
N LYS A 54 -19.68 19.91 -25.41
CA LYS A 54 -19.53 20.58 -24.13
C LYS A 54 -19.03 19.51 -23.19
N SER A 55 -17.73 19.57 -22.88
CA SER A 55 -17.15 18.79 -21.78
C SER A 55 -18.01 19.09 -20.57
N ALA A 56 -18.88 18.15 -20.23
CA ALA A 56 -19.73 18.22 -19.08
C ALA A 56 -18.83 17.97 -17.89
N GLY A 57 -18.16 19.03 -17.44
CA GLY A 57 -17.35 19.01 -16.24
C GLY A 57 -18.19 18.35 -15.16
N THR A 58 -17.69 17.23 -14.64
CA THR A 58 -18.43 16.44 -13.66
C THR A 58 -18.75 17.32 -12.47
N ASP A 59 -20.04 17.50 -12.21
CA ASP A 59 -20.59 18.21 -11.05
C ASP A 59 -20.40 17.33 -9.80
N TYR A 60 -19.14 17.07 -9.50
CA TYR A 60 -18.62 16.17 -8.47
C TYR A 60 -17.37 16.82 -7.86
N PRO A 61 -17.20 16.77 -6.52
CA PRO A 61 -18.13 16.23 -5.53
C PRO A 61 -19.22 17.22 -5.10
N LYS A 62 -20.46 16.73 -4.86
CA LYS A 62 -21.56 17.57 -4.32
C LYS A 62 -21.66 17.56 -2.80
N LYS A 63 -21.21 16.48 -2.18
CA LYS A 63 -21.20 16.17 -0.75
C LYS A 63 -19.81 15.67 -0.34
N ASP A 64 -19.59 15.54 0.95
CA ASP A 64 -18.35 15.05 1.56
C ASP A 64 -17.96 13.66 1.02
N ILE A 65 -16.65 13.45 0.88
CA ILE A 65 -16.05 12.17 0.48
C ILE A 65 -15.51 11.48 1.74
N THR A 66 -15.65 10.17 1.84
CA THR A 66 -15.00 9.36 2.88
C THR A 66 -13.70 8.76 2.33
N LEU A 67 -12.57 9.00 3.00
CA LEU A 67 -11.31 8.31 2.74
C LEU A 67 -11.10 7.21 3.79
N ILE A 68 -11.19 5.94 3.38
CA ILE A 68 -10.88 4.80 4.22
C ILE A 68 -9.35 4.59 4.25
N ILE A 69 -8.77 4.57 5.45
CA ILE A 69 -7.36 4.22 5.69
C ILE A 69 -7.30 2.87 6.43
N PRO A 70 -6.88 1.78 5.79
CA PRO A 70 -6.81 0.42 6.37
C PRO A 70 -5.79 0.18 7.50
N TRP A 71 -5.36 1.22 8.22
CA TRP A 71 -4.36 1.17 9.28
C TRP A 71 -4.74 2.07 10.46
N ALA A 72 -4.07 1.87 11.60
CA ALA A 72 -4.29 2.64 12.82
C ALA A 72 -4.01 4.14 12.63
N ALA A 73 -4.76 4.98 13.34
CA ALA A 73 -4.58 6.43 13.35
C ALA A 73 -3.20 6.81 13.92
N GLY A 74 -2.63 7.93 13.44
CA GLY A 74 -1.33 8.43 13.86
C GLY A 74 -0.11 7.73 13.26
N GLY A 75 -0.27 6.60 12.56
CA GLY A 75 0.81 5.97 11.79
C GLY A 75 1.14 6.73 10.51
N GLY A 76 2.33 6.52 9.94
CA GLY A 76 2.80 7.22 8.72
C GLY A 76 1.78 7.24 7.56
N THR A 77 1.08 6.11 7.35
CA THR A 77 0.02 6.01 6.34
C THR A 77 -1.22 6.87 6.64
N ASP A 78 -1.60 7.01 7.91
CA ASP A 78 -2.71 7.86 8.34
C ASP A 78 -2.37 9.35 8.20
N VAL A 79 -1.18 9.77 8.65
CA VAL A 79 -0.77 11.18 8.56
C VAL A 79 -0.57 11.64 7.11
N ILE A 80 0.02 10.80 6.23
CA ILE A 80 0.14 11.10 4.79
C ILE A 80 -1.25 11.16 4.14
N GLY A 81 -2.14 10.21 4.45
CA GLY A 81 -3.50 10.19 3.93
C GLY A 81 -4.32 11.41 4.34
N ARG A 82 -4.20 11.85 5.60
CA ARG A 82 -4.83 13.09 6.11
C ARG A 82 -4.28 14.34 5.44
N GLN A 83 -2.96 14.42 5.22
CA GLN A 83 -2.35 15.56 4.53
C GLN A 83 -2.86 15.67 3.08
N VAL A 84 -2.91 14.56 2.34
CA VAL A 84 -3.45 14.55 0.97
C VAL A 84 -4.94 14.88 0.96
N ALA A 85 -5.73 14.32 1.89
CA ALA A 85 -7.16 14.63 2.03
C ALA A 85 -7.41 16.13 2.25
N SER A 86 -6.69 16.76 3.19
CA SER A 86 -6.81 18.21 3.46
C SER A 86 -6.42 19.08 2.25
N LEU A 87 -5.42 18.66 1.48
CA LEU A 87 -4.99 19.37 0.28
C LEU A 87 -5.96 19.19 -0.91
N MET A 88 -6.54 18.00 -1.06
CA MET A 88 -7.58 17.73 -2.06
C MET A 88 -8.88 18.48 -1.73
N GLU A 89 -9.27 18.59 -0.46
CA GLU A 89 -10.44 19.38 -0.02
C GLU A 89 -10.36 20.84 -0.50
N LYS A 90 -9.17 21.46 -0.42
CA LYS A 90 -8.92 22.83 -0.95
C LYS A 90 -9.17 22.95 -2.46
N GLN A 91 -9.06 21.87 -3.23
CA GLN A 91 -9.29 21.85 -4.68
C GLN A 91 -10.71 21.42 -5.06
N LEU A 92 -11.29 20.47 -4.32
CA LEU A 92 -12.60 19.88 -4.58
C LEU A 92 -13.76 20.68 -3.95
N GLY A 93 -13.47 21.56 -2.99
CA GLY A 93 -14.49 22.37 -2.31
C GLY A 93 -15.46 21.55 -1.44
N LYS A 94 -15.09 20.32 -1.08
CA LYS A 94 -15.85 19.42 -0.19
C LYS A 94 -14.91 18.71 0.79
N PRO A 95 -15.33 18.51 2.05
CA PRO A 95 -14.59 17.75 3.04
C PRO A 95 -14.22 16.34 2.58
N ILE A 96 -13.02 15.90 2.97
CA ILE A 96 -12.61 14.49 2.86
C ILE A 96 -12.45 13.92 4.27
N VAL A 97 -13.49 13.22 4.74
CA VAL A 97 -13.55 12.64 6.08
C VAL A 97 -12.74 11.35 6.12
N VAL A 98 -11.66 11.34 6.92
CA VAL A 98 -10.75 10.20 7.04
C VAL A 98 -11.24 9.22 8.10
N VAL A 99 -11.41 7.96 7.71
CA VAL A 99 -11.93 6.87 8.55
C VAL A 99 -10.93 5.71 8.60
N ASN A 100 -10.44 5.37 9.79
CA ASN A 100 -9.50 4.26 9.98
C ASN A 100 -10.22 2.90 10.07
N ARG A 101 -9.69 1.90 9.36
CA ARG A 101 -10.20 0.51 9.26
C ARG A 101 -9.08 -0.51 9.35
N ASN A 102 -8.39 -0.51 10.49
CA ASN A 102 -7.29 -1.42 10.77
C ASN A 102 -7.77 -2.88 10.91
N GLY A 103 -6.95 -3.85 10.47
CA GLY A 103 -7.18 -5.28 10.65
C GLY A 103 -6.61 -6.11 9.50
N GLY A 104 -6.07 -7.30 9.82
CA GLY A 104 -5.56 -8.25 8.82
C GLY A 104 -4.56 -7.64 7.83
N GLY A 105 -3.55 -6.92 8.29
CA GLY A 105 -2.56 -6.24 7.42
C GLY A 105 -3.11 -5.09 6.54
N GLY A 106 -4.41 -4.80 6.61
CA GLY A 106 -5.15 -3.90 5.74
C GLY A 106 -6.36 -4.56 5.07
N LEU A 107 -6.49 -5.90 5.10
CA LEU A 107 -7.54 -6.66 4.43
C LEU A 107 -8.96 -6.21 4.80
N VAL A 108 -9.20 -5.88 6.07
CA VAL A 108 -10.52 -5.40 6.53
C VAL A 108 -10.91 -4.12 5.81
N GLY A 109 -10.02 -3.13 5.78
CA GLY A 109 -10.24 -1.88 5.05
C GLY A 109 -10.31 -2.09 3.54
N PHE A 110 -9.47 -2.96 2.96
CA PHE A 110 -9.53 -3.29 1.52
C PHE A 110 -10.88 -3.88 1.12
N GLN A 111 -11.45 -4.77 1.95
CA GLN A 111 -12.79 -5.32 1.75
C GLN A 111 -13.90 -4.27 1.90
N GLU A 112 -13.77 -3.31 2.83
CA GLU A 112 -14.75 -2.22 3.00
C GLU A 112 -14.72 -1.26 1.80
N ILE A 113 -13.53 -0.93 1.29
CA ILE A 113 -13.36 -0.12 0.07
C ILE A 113 -13.94 -0.87 -1.14
N ALA A 114 -13.57 -2.13 -1.36
CA ALA A 114 -14.01 -2.90 -2.54
C ALA A 114 -15.54 -3.15 -2.58
N LYS A 115 -16.22 -3.12 -1.42
CA LYS A 115 -17.67 -3.26 -1.29
C LYS A 115 -18.44 -1.93 -1.29
N ALA A 116 -17.74 -0.79 -1.26
CA ALA A 116 -18.39 0.51 -1.25
C ALA A 116 -19.01 0.85 -2.62
N LYS A 117 -19.90 1.84 -2.65
CA LYS A 117 -20.57 2.26 -3.89
C LYS A 117 -19.54 2.87 -4.85
N PRO A 118 -19.54 2.50 -6.15
CA PRO A 118 -18.67 3.10 -7.15
C PRO A 118 -19.20 4.48 -7.60
N ASP A 119 -19.50 5.36 -6.64
CA ASP A 119 -20.03 6.72 -6.86
C ASP A 119 -19.02 7.83 -6.53
N GLY A 120 -17.79 7.45 -6.19
CA GLY A 120 -16.70 8.35 -5.81
C GLY A 120 -16.78 8.95 -4.41
N TYR A 121 -17.84 8.70 -3.64
CA TYR A 121 -17.98 9.28 -2.29
C TYR A 121 -17.38 8.41 -1.18
N THR A 122 -16.96 7.19 -1.51
CA THR A 122 -16.01 6.42 -0.70
C THR A 122 -14.79 6.13 -1.56
N ILE A 123 -13.62 6.59 -1.12
CA ILE A 123 -12.31 6.25 -1.67
C ILE A 123 -11.46 5.57 -0.60
N GLY A 124 -10.40 4.90 -1.01
CA GLY A 124 -9.53 4.12 -0.14
C GLY A 124 -8.06 4.42 -0.35
N LEU A 125 -7.27 4.23 0.69
CA LEU A 125 -5.80 4.19 0.61
C LEU A 125 -5.33 2.73 0.59
N ILE A 126 -4.58 2.35 -0.44
CA ILE A 126 -3.93 1.04 -0.57
C ILE A 126 -2.40 1.18 -0.54
N ARG A 127 -1.73 0.04 -0.32
CA ARG A 127 -0.27 -0.11 -0.35
C ARG A 127 0.09 -1.40 -1.07
N ASN A 128 1.37 -1.61 -1.34
CA ASN A 128 1.91 -2.90 -1.77
C ASN A 128 1.51 -4.10 -0.87
N SER A 129 1.12 -3.89 0.39
CA SER A 129 0.56 -4.96 1.23
C SER A 129 -0.76 -5.56 0.73
N LEU A 130 -1.46 -4.90 -0.19
CA LEU A 130 -2.56 -5.49 -0.97
C LEU A 130 -2.03 -6.62 -1.86
N ILE A 131 -0.95 -6.35 -2.59
CA ILE A 131 -0.30 -7.29 -3.50
C ILE A 131 0.40 -8.41 -2.71
N LEU A 132 1.12 -8.08 -1.63
CA LEU A 132 1.84 -9.07 -0.83
C LEU A 132 0.91 -10.11 -0.16
N GLN A 133 -0.33 -9.73 0.19
CA GLN A 133 -1.29 -10.64 0.84
C GLN A 133 -1.78 -11.78 -0.07
N LYS A 134 -1.89 -11.53 -1.39
CA LYS A 134 -2.16 -12.57 -2.39
C LYS A 134 -1.14 -13.71 -2.31
N TYR A 135 0.13 -13.39 -2.07
CA TYR A 135 1.22 -14.37 -1.92
C TYR A 135 1.31 -15.00 -0.52
N ALA A 136 0.63 -14.42 0.47
CA ALA A 136 0.46 -14.99 1.81
C ALA A 136 -0.74 -15.98 1.90
N GLY A 137 -1.59 -16.05 0.87
CA GLY A 137 -2.78 -16.93 0.84
C GLY A 137 -4.10 -16.23 1.20
N GLU A 138 -4.12 -14.91 1.32
CA GLU A 138 -5.31 -14.11 1.64
C GLU A 138 -5.89 -13.50 0.35
N THR A 139 -6.98 -14.07 -0.20
CA THR A 139 -7.25 -14.00 -1.66
C THR A 139 -8.56 -13.34 -2.12
N HIS A 140 -9.36 -12.73 -1.24
CA HIS A 140 -10.69 -12.21 -1.62
C HIS A 140 -10.69 -10.80 -2.21
N VAL A 141 -9.59 -10.06 -2.13
CA VAL A 141 -9.45 -8.69 -2.67
C VAL A 141 -8.03 -8.51 -3.22
N ASP A 142 -7.91 -8.03 -4.44
CA ASP A 142 -6.65 -7.78 -5.16
C ASP A 142 -6.61 -6.35 -5.74
N HIS A 143 -5.53 -5.97 -6.44
CA HIS A 143 -5.46 -4.66 -7.09
C HIS A 143 -6.46 -4.46 -8.23
N LYS A 144 -7.02 -5.54 -8.78
CA LYS A 144 -8.05 -5.53 -9.82
C LYS A 144 -9.46 -5.36 -9.26
N SER A 145 -9.60 -5.24 -7.94
CA SER A 145 -10.84 -4.98 -7.22
C SER A 145 -11.16 -3.48 -7.07
N PHE A 146 -10.38 -2.62 -7.73
CA PHE A 146 -10.40 -1.16 -7.56
C PHE A 146 -10.22 -0.40 -8.88
N GLU A 147 -10.65 0.86 -8.93
CA GLU A 147 -10.21 1.83 -9.93
C GLU A 147 -9.01 2.63 -9.37
N PRO A 148 -7.84 2.68 -10.06
CA PRO A 148 -6.68 3.45 -9.61
C PRO A 148 -6.92 4.96 -9.69
N ILE A 149 -6.68 5.70 -8.59
CA ILE A 149 -6.68 7.18 -8.62
C ILE A 149 -5.25 7.69 -8.80
N ALA A 150 -4.33 7.38 -7.89
CA ALA A 150 -2.92 7.79 -8.02
C ALA A 150 -2.04 7.13 -6.94
N VAL A 151 -0.76 6.90 -7.24
CA VAL A 151 0.27 6.83 -6.17
C VAL A 151 0.47 8.25 -5.65
N ILE A 152 0.46 8.38 -4.32
CA ILE A 152 0.69 9.64 -3.60
C ILE A 152 2.10 9.72 -3.05
N ASN A 153 2.70 8.59 -2.66
CA ASN A 153 4.05 8.57 -2.11
C ASN A 153 4.71 7.19 -2.19
N GLN A 154 6.03 7.14 -2.04
CA GLN A 154 6.79 5.90 -1.81
C GLN A 154 7.96 6.14 -0.86
N ASP A 155 7.97 5.48 0.30
CA ASP A 155 9.14 5.48 1.18
C ASP A 155 10.06 4.33 0.79
N ALA A 156 11.28 4.66 0.34
CA ALA A 156 12.28 3.68 -0.03
C ALA A 156 12.84 2.96 1.21
N ALA A 157 13.11 1.66 1.07
CA ALA A 157 13.90 0.92 2.05
C ALA A 157 15.32 1.47 2.11
N THR A 158 15.98 1.31 3.26
CA THR A 158 17.38 1.71 3.46
C THR A 158 18.21 0.52 3.91
N ILE A 159 19.51 0.53 3.66
CA ILE A 159 20.44 -0.33 4.42
C ILE A 159 20.94 0.52 5.57
N THR A 160 20.38 0.33 6.76
CA THR A 160 20.74 1.09 7.95
C THR A 160 21.43 0.19 8.97
N VAL A 161 22.56 0.64 9.52
CA VAL A 161 23.38 -0.09 10.49
C VAL A 161 23.63 0.76 11.74
N SER A 162 24.14 0.14 12.80
CA SER A 162 24.62 0.86 13.99
C SER A 162 25.63 1.95 13.60
N GLY A 163 25.57 3.12 14.22
CA GLY A 163 26.52 4.22 13.96
C GLY A 163 27.98 3.79 14.20
N LYS A 164 28.18 2.81 15.08
CA LYS A 164 29.48 2.19 15.42
C LYS A 164 29.91 1.05 14.48
N ALA A 165 29.08 0.67 13.50
CA ALA A 165 29.38 -0.43 12.59
C ALA A 165 30.59 -0.11 11.68
N PRO A 166 31.42 -1.11 11.30
CA PRO A 166 32.68 -0.87 10.60
C PRO A 166 32.52 -0.43 9.13
N TRP A 167 31.35 -0.65 8.53
CA TRP A 167 31.09 -0.36 7.11
C TRP A 167 30.83 1.13 6.87
N ALA A 168 31.50 1.71 5.88
CA ALA A 168 31.26 3.08 5.41
C ALA A 168 30.29 3.15 4.21
N SER A 169 30.09 2.03 3.50
CA SER A 169 29.25 1.94 2.31
C SER A 169 28.37 0.68 2.30
N ALA A 170 27.29 0.69 1.52
CA ALA A 170 26.47 -0.50 1.30
C ALA A 170 27.29 -1.60 0.61
N LYS A 171 28.24 -1.23 -0.26
CA LYS A 171 29.14 -2.18 -0.91
C LYS A 171 29.98 -2.96 0.12
N GLU A 172 30.62 -2.28 1.07
CA GLU A 172 31.41 -2.95 2.13
C GLU A 172 30.55 -3.87 3.00
N PHE A 173 29.32 -3.46 3.32
CA PHE A 173 28.36 -4.27 4.06
C PHE A 173 28.01 -5.55 3.30
N ILE A 174 27.75 -5.46 1.99
CA ILE A 174 27.46 -6.60 1.11
C ILE A 174 28.69 -7.51 0.95
N ASP A 175 29.88 -6.95 0.79
CA ASP A 175 31.12 -7.74 0.68
C ASP A 175 31.40 -8.52 1.98
N ALA A 176 31.13 -7.92 3.15
CA ALA A 176 31.20 -8.62 4.43
C ALA A 176 30.16 -9.74 4.56
N ALA A 177 28.91 -9.48 4.15
CA ALA A 177 27.83 -10.47 4.14
C ALA A 177 28.11 -11.68 3.23
N LYS A 178 28.84 -11.46 2.13
CA LYS A 178 29.29 -12.53 1.21
C LYS A 178 30.45 -13.33 1.77
N LYS A 179 31.38 -12.67 2.47
CA LYS A 179 32.56 -13.31 3.06
C LYS A 179 32.18 -14.24 4.21
N GLU A 180 31.18 -13.86 5.01
CA GLU A 180 30.69 -14.65 6.14
C GLU A 180 29.15 -14.80 6.04
N PRO A 181 28.66 -15.72 5.19
CA PRO A 181 27.24 -15.92 4.96
C PRO A 181 26.46 -16.15 6.26
N GLU A 182 25.27 -15.56 6.36
CA GLU A 182 24.31 -15.69 7.47
C GLU A 182 24.78 -15.10 8.82
N LYS A 183 26.05 -14.71 8.96
CA LYS A 183 26.61 -14.10 10.19
C LYS A 183 26.00 -12.73 10.50
N ILE A 184 25.66 -11.95 9.48
CA ILE A 184 25.00 -10.65 9.64
C ILE A 184 23.50 -10.86 9.84
N ARG A 185 22.96 -10.36 10.96
CA ARG A 185 21.54 -10.40 11.28
C ARG A 185 20.86 -9.11 10.83
N ILE A 186 19.77 -9.24 10.08
CA ILE A 186 19.04 -8.12 9.49
C ILE A 186 17.60 -8.05 10.03
N SER A 187 17.29 -6.98 10.76
CA SER A 187 15.94 -6.75 11.28
C SER A 187 15.00 -6.27 10.19
N ASN A 188 13.75 -6.69 10.30
CA ASN A 188 12.70 -6.40 9.31
C ASN A 188 11.31 -6.42 9.97
N SER A 189 10.27 -6.08 9.20
CA SER A 189 8.87 -5.97 9.66
C SER A 189 8.11 -7.31 9.77
N GLY A 190 8.80 -8.45 9.81
CA GLY A 190 8.20 -9.77 9.91
C GLY A 190 7.94 -10.48 8.57
N PRO A 191 7.72 -11.81 8.60
CA PRO A 191 7.57 -12.62 7.37
C PRO A 191 6.50 -12.08 6.42
N GLY A 192 6.83 -12.01 5.14
CA GLY A 192 5.94 -11.52 4.08
C GLY A 192 5.70 -9.99 4.05
N ALA A 193 6.07 -9.25 5.09
CA ALA A 193 5.92 -7.80 5.12
C ALA A 193 7.05 -7.07 4.35
N ILE A 194 6.82 -5.82 3.92
CA ILE A 194 7.69 -5.14 2.94
C ILE A 194 9.17 -5.04 3.33
N TRP A 195 9.54 -4.82 4.60
CA TRP A 195 10.96 -4.78 4.95
C TRP A 195 11.61 -6.17 4.92
N HIS A 196 10.85 -7.24 5.15
CA HIS A 196 11.34 -8.59 4.93
C HIS A 196 11.55 -8.85 3.43
N VAL A 197 10.59 -8.45 2.59
CA VAL A 197 10.69 -8.49 1.12
C VAL A 197 11.90 -7.69 0.62
N ALA A 198 12.20 -6.53 1.21
CA ALA A 198 13.37 -5.71 0.91
C ALA A 198 14.70 -6.40 1.28
N ALA A 199 14.79 -7.04 2.45
CA ALA A 199 15.96 -7.81 2.84
C ALA A 199 16.20 -9.02 1.92
N LEU A 200 15.13 -9.66 1.45
CA LEU A 200 15.19 -10.79 0.52
C LEU A 200 15.60 -10.35 -0.89
N ALA A 201 15.04 -9.26 -1.39
CA ALA A 201 15.44 -8.66 -2.66
C ALA A 201 16.92 -8.25 -2.63
N LEU A 202 17.38 -7.62 -1.54
CA LEU A 202 18.80 -7.29 -1.35
C LEU A 202 19.69 -8.54 -1.37
N GLY A 203 19.29 -9.63 -0.69
CA GLY A 203 20.01 -10.90 -0.71
C GLY A 203 20.09 -11.49 -2.13
N ARG A 204 18.96 -11.54 -2.84
CA ARG A 204 18.87 -12.02 -4.23
C ARG A 204 19.74 -11.20 -5.19
N ASP A 205 19.54 -9.89 -5.22
CA ASP A 205 20.17 -8.98 -6.19
C ASP A 205 21.68 -8.86 -6.00
N THR A 206 22.18 -9.13 -4.79
CA THR A 206 23.61 -9.09 -4.48
C THR A 206 24.27 -10.46 -4.41
N GLY A 207 23.54 -11.53 -4.09
CA GLY A 207 24.06 -12.84 -3.72
C GLY A 207 24.55 -12.95 -2.26
N ALA A 208 24.24 -11.97 -1.41
CA ALA A 208 24.53 -12.03 0.03
C ALA A 208 23.49 -12.88 0.79
N LYS A 209 23.91 -13.51 1.90
CA LYS A 209 23.01 -14.25 2.80
C LYS A 209 22.97 -13.62 4.19
N PHE A 210 21.78 -13.40 4.72
CA PHE A 210 21.54 -12.74 6.00
C PHE A 210 20.69 -13.62 6.92
N THR A 211 20.91 -13.53 8.23
CA THR A 211 19.96 -14.06 9.22
C THR A 211 18.82 -13.06 9.39
N HIS A 212 17.60 -13.42 8.99
CA HIS A 212 16.44 -12.53 9.08
C HIS A 212 15.84 -12.53 10.49
N VAL A 213 15.71 -11.35 11.12
CA VAL A 213 15.13 -11.20 12.47
C VAL A 213 13.83 -10.38 12.40
N PRO A 214 12.66 -10.97 12.70
CA PRO A 214 11.36 -10.32 12.53
C PRO A 214 10.99 -9.41 13.72
N PHE A 215 10.44 -8.23 13.44
CA PHE A 215 9.91 -7.26 14.39
C PHE A 215 8.54 -6.74 13.94
N GLN A 216 7.79 -6.10 14.86
CA GLN A 216 6.47 -5.51 14.58
C GLN A 216 6.58 -4.13 13.90
N GLY A 217 7.13 -4.10 12.68
CA GLY A 217 7.34 -2.88 11.88
C GLY A 217 8.79 -2.36 11.88
N GLY A 218 9.06 -1.30 11.11
CA GLY A 218 10.42 -0.76 10.94
C GLY A 218 10.94 -0.01 12.16
N ASN A 219 10.12 0.75 12.88
CA ASN A 219 10.55 1.46 14.10
C ASN A 219 11.14 0.50 15.18
N PRO A 220 10.47 -0.59 15.59
CA PRO A 220 11.08 -1.56 16.52
C PRO A 220 12.31 -2.28 15.92
N ALA A 221 12.32 -2.52 14.60
CA ALA A 221 13.45 -3.12 13.90
C ALA A 221 14.70 -2.22 13.93
N ALA A 222 14.52 -0.90 13.80
CA ALA A 222 15.58 0.10 13.86
C ALA A 222 16.14 0.28 15.29
N ILE A 223 15.25 0.31 16.30
CA ILE A 223 15.64 0.34 17.72
C ILE A 223 16.51 -0.88 18.08
N ALA A 224 16.22 -2.06 17.52
CA ALA A 224 17.04 -3.25 17.73
C ALA A 224 18.47 -3.13 17.16
N VAL A 225 18.66 -2.38 16.07
CA VAL A 225 20.00 -2.06 15.53
C VAL A 225 20.72 -1.06 16.44
N ALA A 226 20.03 -0.02 16.92
CA ALA A 226 20.60 0.97 17.83
C ALA A 226 21.05 0.34 19.17
N GLY A 227 20.27 -0.63 19.67
CA GLY A 227 20.63 -1.49 20.81
C GLY A 227 21.72 -2.54 20.53
N ASN A 228 22.20 -2.66 19.28
CA ASN A 228 23.15 -3.69 18.82
C ASN A 228 22.65 -5.14 19.02
N HIS A 229 21.33 -5.34 19.04
CA HIS A 229 20.72 -6.68 19.06
C HIS A 229 20.75 -7.35 17.69
N VAL A 230 20.90 -6.57 16.62
CA VAL A 230 21.14 -6.98 15.22
C VAL A 230 22.09 -5.98 14.55
N GLU A 231 22.72 -6.38 13.45
CA GLU A 231 23.75 -5.57 12.79
C GLU A 231 23.15 -4.52 11.82
N ALA A 232 22.02 -4.82 11.18
CA ALA A 232 21.41 -4.00 10.15
C ALA A 232 19.87 -4.05 10.15
N THR A 233 19.23 -3.10 9.49
CA THR A 233 17.79 -3.09 9.19
C THR A 233 17.50 -2.65 7.76
N THR A 234 16.31 -3.01 7.27
CA THR A 234 15.74 -2.65 5.96
C THR A 234 14.57 -1.68 6.04
N ALA A 235 14.42 -1.01 7.18
CA ALA A 235 13.38 -0.01 7.41
C ALA A 235 13.48 1.20 6.46
N SER A 236 12.40 1.98 6.36
CA SER A 236 12.39 3.20 5.54
C SER A 236 13.21 4.34 6.13
N ALA A 237 13.61 5.29 5.29
CA ALA A 237 14.43 6.43 5.69
C ALA A 237 13.78 7.28 6.80
N GLY A 238 12.45 7.47 6.77
CA GLY A 238 11.70 8.17 7.82
C GLY A 238 11.60 7.39 9.14
N GLU A 239 11.55 6.04 9.11
CA GLU A 239 11.54 5.20 10.33
C GLU A 239 12.90 5.20 11.05
N VAL A 240 14.00 5.45 10.34
CA VAL A 240 15.35 5.54 10.93
C VAL A 240 15.83 6.97 11.19
N GLN A 241 15.12 7.99 10.68
CA GLN A 241 15.61 9.37 10.58
C GLN A 241 16.14 9.93 11.90
N SER A 242 15.39 9.84 13.00
CA SER A 242 15.79 10.40 14.29
C SER A 242 17.06 9.74 14.84
N LEU A 243 17.13 8.41 14.75
CA LEU A 243 18.28 7.61 15.17
C LEU A 243 19.51 7.80 14.25
N VAL A 244 19.32 8.25 13.01
CA VAL A 244 20.42 8.67 12.13
C VAL A 244 20.88 10.08 12.46
N GLN A 245 19.95 10.99 12.80
CA GLN A 245 20.26 12.36 13.20
C GLN A 245 20.98 12.44 14.55
N ASP A 246 20.70 11.56 15.50
CA ASP A 246 21.41 11.47 16.78
C ASP A 246 22.72 10.64 16.73
N GLY A 247 23.01 10.00 15.59
CA GLY A 247 24.21 9.20 15.35
C GLY A 247 24.18 7.77 15.92
N SER A 248 23.07 7.32 16.50
CA SER A 248 22.88 5.92 16.94
C SER A 248 22.91 4.94 15.78
N LEU A 249 22.45 5.37 14.60
CA LEU A 249 22.41 4.64 13.34
C LEU A 249 23.11 5.44 12.22
N LYS A 250 23.43 4.76 11.12
CA LYS A 250 23.81 5.39 9.85
C LYS A 250 23.20 4.65 8.66
N MET A 251 22.72 5.39 7.67
CA MET A 251 22.28 4.84 6.39
C MET A 251 23.48 4.63 5.47
N LEU A 252 23.67 3.40 4.99
CA LEU A 252 24.69 3.03 4.02
C LEU A 252 24.20 3.14 2.57
N GLY A 253 22.89 3.17 2.36
CA GLY A 253 22.29 3.48 1.07
C GLY A 253 20.78 3.35 1.03
N ILE A 254 20.17 3.95 0.01
CA ILE A 254 18.70 4.01 -0.18
C ILE A 254 18.29 3.20 -1.42
N ALA A 255 17.28 2.33 -1.28
CA ALA A 255 16.75 1.48 -2.34
C ALA A 255 15.78 2.24 -3.27
N SER A 256 16.22 3.36 -3.82
CA SER A 256 15.48 4.25 -4.72
C SER A 256 16.21 4.48 -6.04
N GLU A 257 15.47 4.93 -7.05
CA GLU A 257 16.04 5.33 -8.36
C GLU A 257 16.91 6.58 -8.29
N GLN A 258 16.63 7.48 -7.35
CA GLN A 258 17.31 8.76 -7.13
C GLN A 258 17.47 9.01 -5.62
N ARG A 259 18.45 9.84 -5.21
CA ARG A 259 18.62 10.20 -3.80
C ARG A 259 17.39 10.93 -3.26
N LEU A 260 17.12 10.76 -1.97
CA LEU A 260 16.03 11.47 -1.29
C LEU A 260 16.47 12.91 -0.97
N PRO A 261 15.69 13.96 -1.30
CA PRO A 261 16.07 15.35 -1.04
C PRO A 261 16.37 15.67 0.43
N GLN A 262 15.74 14.96 1.36
CA GLN A 262 15.98 15.06 2.81
C GLN A 262 17.27 14.35 3.28
N PHE A 263 17.89 13.52 2.44
CA PHE A 263 19.13 12.79 2.71
C PHE A 263 20.10 12.87 1.50
N PRO A 264 20.51 14.07 1.08
CA PRO A 264 21.27 14.28 -0.15
C PRO A 264 22.66 13.60 -0.12
N ASP A 265 23.24 13.47 1.07
CA ASP A 265 24.57 12.86 1.27
C ASP A 265 24.54 11.32 1.25
N VAL A 266 23.36 10.71 1.40
CA VAL A 266 23.22 9.25 1.40
C VAL A 266 23.04 8.77 -0.04
N PRO A 267 23.99 7.97 -0.59
CA PRO A 267 23.87 7.44 -1.95
C PRO A 267 22.71 6.45 -2.07
N THR A 268 22.15 6.34 -3.27
CA THR A 268 21.31 5.20 -3.63
C THR A 268 22.11 3.89 -3.63
N LEU A 269 21.41 2.76 -3.61
CA LEU A 269 22.03 1.45 -3.86
C LEU A 269 22.56 1.34 -5.31
N LYS A 270 21.87 1.96 -6.28
CA LYS A 270 22.26 1.94 -7.70
C LYS A 270 23.58 2.67 -7.95
N GLU A 271 23.81 3.81 -7.30
CA GLU A 271 25.10 4.52 -7.32
C GLU A 271 26.27 3.68 -6.76
N GLN A 272 25.97 2.65 -5.97
CA GLN A 272 26.94 1.72 -5.38
C GLN A 272 27.01 0.38 -6.15
N GLY A 273 26.36 0.27 -7.31
CA GLY A 273 26.34 -0.94 -8.14
C GLY A 273 25.36 -2.03 -7.66
N ILE A 274 24.45 -1.71 -6.76
CA ILE A 274 23.44 -2.64 -6.21
C ILE A 274 22.08 -2.30 -6.84
N ASN A 275 21.55 -3.20 -7.68
CA ASN A 275 20.33 -2.96 -8.47
C ASN A 275 19.01 -3.21 -7.71
N THR A 276 18.99 -2.96 -6.40
CA THR A 276 17.80 -3.12 -5.56
C THR A 276 17.05 -1.79 -5.43
N VAL A 277 15.84 -1.74 -5.99
CA VAL A 277 14.88 -0.63 -5.79
C VAL A 277 13.61 -1.21 -5.18
N ILE A 278 13.30 -0.82 -3.96
CA ILE A 278 12.14 -1.33 -3.23
C ILE A 278 11.72 -0.36 -2.11
N GLY A 279 10.42 -0.28 -1.86
CA GLY A 279 9.85 0.61 -0.86
C GLY A 279 8.39 0.30 -0.57
N VAL A 280 7.80 1.08 0.34
CA VAL A 280 6.36 1.08 0.58
C VAL A 280 5.73 2.25 -0.17
N TRP A 281 5.04 1.97 -1.26
CA TRP A 281 4.18 2.95 -1.91
C TRP A 281 2.80 3.01 -1.24
N ARG A 282 2.18 4.19 -1.29
CA ARG A 282 0.79 4.44 -0.92
C ARG A 282 0.07 5.02 -2.13
N GLY A 283 -1.12 4.53 -2.42
CA GLY A 283 -1.95 5.05 -3.49
C GLY A 283 -3.40 5.15 -3.08
N LEU A 284 -4.11 6.09 -3.71
CA LEU A 284 -5.54 6.25 -3.58
C LEU A 284 -6.25 5.45 -4.68
N VAL A 285 -7.40 4.87 -4.31
CA VAL A 285 -8.26 4.07 -5.18
C VAL A 285 -9.73 4.37 -4.92
N ALA A 286 -10.56 4.12 -5.92
CA ALA A 286 -12.02 4.06 -5.78
C ALA A 286 -12.51 2.60 -5.95
N PRO A 287 -13.75 2.27 -5.54
CA PRO A 287 -14.34 0.96 -5.78
C PRO A 287 -14.45 0.66 -7.28
N LYS A 288 -14.29 -0.61 -7.68
CA LYS A 288 -14.37 -1.02 -9.08
C LYS A 288 -15.65 -0.55 -9.77
N GLY A 289 -15.53 -0.06 -11.00
CA GLY A 289 -16.63 0.50 -11.78
C GLY A 289 -16.96 1.97 -11.47
N THR A 290 -16.14 2.66 -10.68
CA THR A 290 -16.30 4.11 -10.46
C THR A 290 -16.13 4.84 -11.81
N PRO A 291 -17.06 5.74 -12.20
CA PRO A 291 -17.01 6.40 -13.51
C PRO A 291 -15.66 7.07 -13.82
N PRO A 292 -15.09 6.90 -15.03
CA PRO A 292 -13.76 7.44 -15.36
C PRO A 292 -13.61 8.95 -15.11
N ALA A 293 -14.64 9.75 -15.37
CA ALA A 293 -14.61 11.20 -15.13
C ALA A 293 -14.57 11.57 -13.63
N ILE A 294 -15.07 10.71 -12.74
CA ILE A 294 -14.91 10.87 -11.28
C ILE A 294 -13.48 10.52 -10.86
N VAL A 295 -12.90 9.46 -11.43
CA VAL A 295 -11.49 9.09 -11.22
C VAL A 295 -10.56 10.20 -11.71
N GLU A 296 -10.83 10.80 -12.88
CA GLU A 296 -10.08 11.93 -13.43
C GLU A 296 -10.17 13.18 -12.53
N ALA A 297 -11.36 13.50 -11.99
CA ALA A 297 -11.53 14.61 -11.05
C ALA A 297 -10.73 14.40 -9.75
N LEU A 298 -10.68 13.16 -9.25
CA LEU A 298 -9.89 12.77 -8.08
C LEU A 298 -8.39 12.80 -8.36
N ASP A 299 -7.92 12.23 -9.48
CA ASP A 299 -6.52 12.23 -9.92
C ASP A 299 -5.99 13.66 -10.09
N LYS A 300 -6.79 14.54 -10.71
CA LYS A 300 -6.46 15.97 -10.84
C LYS A 300 -6.29 16.66 -9.48
N ALA A 301 -7.18 16.39 -8.52
CA ALA A 301 -7.07 16.95 -7.17
C ALA A 301 -5.85 16.40 -6.42
N VAL A 302 -5.52 15.11 -6.61
CA VAL A 302 -4.28 14.52 -6.07
C VAL A 302 -3.04 15.15 -6.70
N ALA A 303 -2.98 15.27 -8.02
CA ALA A 303 -1.85 15.86 -8.74
C ALA A 303 -1.57 17.30 -8.28
N GLN A 304 -2.61 18.10 -8.08
CA GLN A 304 -2.50 19.44 -7.50
C GLN A 304 -2.03 19.41 -6.03
N ALA A 305 -2.57 18.49 -5.22
CA ALA A 305 -2.16 18.33 -3.83
C ALA A 305 -0.67 17.97 -3.71
N VAL A 306 -0.19 16.93 -4.42
CA VAL A 306 1.21 16.46 -4.32
C VAL A 306 2.21 17.39 -4.98
N ALA A 307 1.79 18.21 -5.94
CA ALA A 307 2.62 19.27 -6.52
C ALA A 307 2.83 20.46 -5.57
N SER A 308 1.98 20.64 -4.55
CA SER A 308 2.02 21.81 -3.66
C SER A 308 3.28 21.87 -2.78
N ASN A 309 3.69 23.09 -2.42
CA ASN A 309 4.80 23.30 -1.49
C ASN A 309 4.46 22.80 -0.07
N GLU A 310 3.19 22.89 0.33
CA GLU A 310 2.68 22.39 1.62
C GLU A 310 2.87 20.87 1.73
N TYR A 311 2.54 20.13 0.66
CA TYR A 311 2.80 18.69 0.60
C TYR A 311 4.29 18.39 0.68
N LYS A 312 5.11 19.02 -0.16
CA LYS A 312 6.57 18.79 -0.21
C LYS A 312 7.24 19.08 1.14
N ALA A 313 6.84 20.16 1.82
CA ALA A 313 7.34 20.51 3.14
C ALA A 313 6.94 19.47 4.20
N PHE A 314 5.68 19.02 4.21
CA PHE A 314 5.22 17.95 5.11
C PHE A 314 6.01 16.66 4.90
N MET A 315 6.16 16.23 3.64
CA MET A 315 6.86 15.00 3.29
C MET A 315 8.34 15.03 3.67
N ASN A 316 9.05 16.11 3.34
CA ASN A 316 10.45 16.28 3.71
C ASN A 316 10.65 16.33 5.23
N THR A 317 9.75 16.99 5.97
CA THR A 317 9.82 17.09 7.44
C THR A 317 9.61 15.73 8.10
N GLY A 318 8.67 14.91 7.59
CA GLY A 318 8.40 13.56 8.09
C GLY A 318 9.33 12.47 7.55
N GLY A 319 10.34 12.82 6.75
CA GLY A 319 11.26 11.85 6.15
C GLY A 319 10.66 10.98 5.05
N TYR A 320 9.44 11.28 4.60
CA TYR A 320 8.69 10.49 3.64
C TYR A 320 9.18 10.69 2.21
N GLY A 321 9.15 9.63 1.40
CA GLY A 321 9.55 9.71 0.00
C GLY A 321 8.42 10.19 -0.90
N ILE A 322 8.72 11.11 -1.82
CA ILE A 322 7.77 11.70 -2.77
C ILE A 322 7.82 10.89 -4.07
N LEU A 323 6.68 10.31 -4.44
CA LEU A 323 6.45 9.67 -5.74
C LEU A 323 4.99 9.91 -6.13
N HIS A 324 4.76 10.41 -7.34
CA HIS A 324 3.42 10.50 -7.91
C HIS A 324 3.36 9.68 -9.19
N VAL A 325 2.34 8.82 -9.29
CA VAL A 325 1.98 8.06 -10.50
C VAL A 325 0.48 8.32 -10.71
N PRO A 326 0.07 8.95 -11.83
CA PRO A 326 -1.33 9.32 -12.06
C PRO A 326 -2.20 8.09 -12.39
N ALA A 327 -3.53 8.25 -12.34
CA ALA A 327 -4.52 7.19 -12.54
C ALA A 327 -4.20 6.26 -13.73
N LYS A 328 -3.92 6.87 -14.89
CA LYS A 328 -3.63 6.18 -16.16
C LYS A 328 -2.44 5.21 -16.10
N ASP A 329 -1.46 5.47 -15.24
CA ASP A 329 -0.21 4.71 -15.15
C ASP A 329 -0.21 3.78 -13.92
N PHE A 330 -1.04 4.07 -12.91
CA PHE A 330 -1.04 3.37 -11.62
C PHE A 330 -1.51 1.90 -11.73
N GLY A 331 -2.42 1.57 -12.65
CA GLY A 331 -2.77 0.17 -12.94
C GLY A 331 -1.56 -0.68 -13.35
N ALA A 332 -0.82 -0.20 -14.37
CA ALA A 332 0.39 -0.87 -14.86
C ALA A 332 1.53 -0.88 -13.82
N PHE A 333 1.61 0.14 -12.97
CA PHE A 333 2.54 0.17 -11.83
C PHE A 333 2.23 -0.97 -10.84
N MET A 334 0.96 -1.22 -10.51
CA MET A 334 0.57 -2.34 -9.64
C MET A 334 0.80 -3.71 -10.31
N ASP A 335 0.49 -3.86 -11.60
CA ASP A 335 0.77 -5.12 -12.33
C ASP A 335 2.28 -5.45 -12.36
N LYS A 336 3.15 -4.42 -12.50
CA LYS A 336 4.61 -4.59 -12.42
C LYS A 336 5.06 -5.05 -11.03
N ASP A 337 4.52 -4.47 -9.98
CA ASP A 337 4.88 -4.80 -8.59
C ASP A 337 4.36 -6.21 -8.20
N ASP A 338 3.17 -6.60 -8.69
CA ASP A 338 2.62 -7.97 -8.58
C ASP A 338 3.52 -9.01 -9.24
N ALA A 339 3.96 -8.77 -10.49
CA ALA A 339 4.91 -9.65 -11.16
C ALA A 339 6.25 -9.76 -10.40
N ALA A 340 6.79 -8.63 -9.92
CA ALA A 340 8.08 -8.57 -9.23
C ALA A 340 8.07 -9.33 -7.89
N TYR A 341 7.04 -9.17 -7.07
CA TYR A 341 6.90 -9.96 -5.84
C TYR A 341 6.55 -11.42 -6.16
N GLY A 342 5.79 -11.69 -7.21
CA GLY A 342 5.44 -13.05 -7.62
C GLY A 342 6.66 -13.93 -7.89
N GLU A 343 7.66 -13.43 -8.60
CA GLU A 343 8.92 -14.17 -8.80
C GLU A 343 9.71 -14.30 -7.49
N LEU A 344 9.84 -13.22 -6.71
CA LEU A 344 10.56 -13.25 -5.44
C LEU A 344 9.97 -14.28 -4.44
N PHE A 345 8.64 -14.37 -4.32
CA PHE A 345 7.99 -15.36 -3.45
C PHE A 345 8.13 -16.80 -3.96
N LYS A 346 8.20 -17.03 -5.28
CA LYS A 346 8.52 -18.37 -5.84
C LYS A 346 9.94 -18.78 -5.43
N GLU A 347 10.93 -17.90 -5.61
CA GLU A 347 12.32 -18.14 -5.24
C GLU A 347 12.47 -18.46 -3.74
N ILE A 348 11.84 -17.65 -2.88
CA ILE A 348 11.85 -17.86 -1.41
C ILE A 348 11.23 -19.20 -1.03
N ASN A 349 10.15 -19.62 -1.69
CA ASN A 349 9.49 -20.89 -1.40
C ASN A 349 10.20 -22.10 -2.03
N ALA A 350 10.99 -21.90 -3.09
CA ALA A 350 11.90 -22.90 -3.62
C ALA A 350 13.12 -23.11 -2.71
N ALA A 351 13.70 -22.03 -2.17
CA ALA A 351 14.86 -22.08 -1.27
C ALA A 351 14.59 -22.67 0.13
N LYS A 352 13.33 -23.03 0.43
CA LYS A 352 12.91 -23.75 1.66
C LYS A 352 12.82 -25.27 1.47
N LYS A 353 13.08 -25.79 0.27
CA LYS A 353 13.06 -27.21 -0.08
C LYS A 353 14.48 -27.76 -0.22
#